data_AF-A0A8C4MI91-F1
#
_entry.id   AF-A0A8C4MI91-F1
#
_cell.length_a   1.000
_cell.length_b   1.000
_cell.length_c   1.000
_cell.angle_alpha   90.00
_cell.angle_beta   90.00
_cell.angle_gamma   90.00
#
_symmetry.space_group_name_H-M   'P 1'
#
loop_
_entity.id
_entity.type
_entity.pdbx_description
1 polymer ?
#
loop_
_entity_poly.entity_id
_entity_poly.type
_entity_poly.pdbx_seq_one_letter_code
_entity_poly.pdbx_strand_id
1 'polypeptide(L)'
;MSQVLLPYTCFKCSFLQIGIKATHIKLPRTATESEYVTSLNEDSTVHGFIVQLPLDSENPINTEAVVNAIAPEKDVDGLTSINAGKLARGDLNDCFIPCTPKGCLELIKETGKNKQAKIKHISWSHVED
;
A
#
# COMPACT_ATOMS: atom_id res chain seq x y z
N MET A 1 1.04 13.91 -24.92
CA MET A 1 1.69 14.63 -23.81
C MET A 1 0.69 14.59 -22.66
N SER A 2 0.79 13.69 -21.69
CA SER A 2 1.88 13.58 -20.71
C SER A 2 2.12 12.12 -20.31
N GLN A 3 3.29 11.56 -20.66
CA GLN A 3 3.77 10.33 -20.03
C GLN A 3 4.59 10.73 -18.81
N VAL A 4 3.96 10.72 -17.63
CA VAL A 4 4.70 10.61 -16.37
C VAL A 4 5.18 9.16 -16.28
N LEU A 5 6.33 8.87 -16.89
CA LEU A 5 6.88 7.52 -17.04
C LEU A 5 7.87 7.16 -15.91
N LEU A 6 7.61 7.61 -14.68
CA LEU A 6 8.37 7.22 -13.48
C LEU A 6 7.38 7.07 -12.30
N PRO A 7 6.88 5.85 -12.03
CA PRO A 7 7.41 5.09 -10.87
C PRO A 7 7.52 3.56 -11.04
N TYR A 8 7.09 2.95 -12.16
CA TYR A 8 6.97 1.49 -12.26
C TYR A 8 8.30 0.74 -12.47
N THR A 9 9.22 1.31 -13.24
CA THR A 9 10.52 0.69 -13.52
C THR A 9 11.38 0.65 -12.26
N CYS A 10 11.36 1.73 -11.46
CA CYS A 10 12.13 1.81 -10.22
C CYS A 10 11.65 0.76 -9.20
N PHE A 11 10.34 0.64 -8.99
CA PHE A 11 9.77 -0.34 -8.07
C PHE A 11 10.16 -1.76 -8.46
N LYS A 12 9.92 -2.16 -9.71
CA LYS A 12 10.26 -3.50 -10.20
C LYS A 12 11.77 -3.79 -10.14
N CYS A 13 12.61 -2.81 -10.47
CA CYS A 13 14.06 -2.94 -10.36
C CYS A 13 14.51 -3.20 -8.92
N SER A 14 13.93 -2.50 -7.93
CA SER A 14 14.26 -2.70 -6.51
C SER A 14 13.92 -4.10 -6.02
N PHE A 15 12.76 -4.66 -6.37
CA PHE A 15 12.39 -6.02 -5.99
C PHE A 15 13.30 -7.08 -6.62
N LEU A 16 13.64 -6.91 -7.89
CA LEU A 16 14.53 -7.85 -8.58
C LEU A 16 15.94 -7.86 -7.98
N GLN A 17 16.45 -6.71 -7.51
CA GLN A 17 17.74 -6.62 -6.84
C GLN A 17 17.82 -7.43 -5.55
N ILE A 18 16.69 -7.61 -4.86
CA ILE A 18 16.59 -8.41 -3.63
C ILE A 18 15.98 -9.81 -3.86
N GLY A 19 15.87 -10.24 -5.13
CA GLY A 19 15.40 -11.57 -5.49
C GLY A 19 13.88 -11.79 -5.38
N ILE A 20 13.09 -10.72 -5.27
CA ILE A 20 11.63 -10.79 -5.21
C ILE A 20 11.05 -10.74 -6.62
N LYS A 21 10.19 -11.70 -6.95
CA LYS A 21 9.41 -11.70 -8.18
C LYS A 21 8.30 -10.64 -8.08
N ALA A 22 8.43 -9.57 -8.85
CA ALA A 22 7.43 -8.53 -8.95
C ALA A 22 6.68 -8.58 -10.29
N THR A 23 5.35 -8.70 -10.21
CA THR A 23 4.44 -8.63 -11.36
C THR A 23 3.69 -7.30 -11.31
N HIS A 24 3.53 -6.66 -12.47
CA HIS A 24 2.72 -5.45 -12.59
C HIS A 24 1.52 -5.76 -13.48
N ILE A 25 0.32 -5.56 -12.94
CA ILE A 25 -0.94 -5.75 -13.66
C ILE A 25 -1.51 -4.35 -13.89
N LYS A 26 -1.63 -3.96 -15.17
CA LYS A 26 -2.26 -2.70 -15.55
C LYS A 26 -3.67 -2.99 -16.05
N LEU A 27 -4.66 -2.48 -15.32
CA LEU A 27 -6.06 -2.61 -15.70
C LEU A 27 -6.48 -1.52 -16.68
N PRO A 28 -7.41 -1.80 -17.62
CA PRO A 28 -8.05 -0.76 -18.41
C PRO A 28 -8.97 0.10 -17.54
N ARG A 29 -9.22 1.36 -17.95
CA ARG A 29 -10.10 2.29 -17.23
C ARG A 29 -11.58 1.84 -17.14
N THR A 30 -11.94 0.83 -17.92
CA THR A 30 -13.27 0.19 -17.93
C THR A 30 -13.38 -1.00 -16.99
N ALA A 31 -12.28 -1.42 -16.35
CA ALA A 31 -12.28 -2.59 -15.48
C ALA A 31 -13.12 -2.37 -14.22
N THR A 32 -13.71 -3.46 -13.73
CA THR A 32 -14.30 -3.55 -12.39
C THR A 32 -13.28 -4.26 -11.48
N GLU A 33 -13.09 -3.75 -10.27
CA GLU A 33 -11.93 -4.12 -9.44
C GLU A 33 -12.13 -5.38 -8.60
N SER A 34 -13.39 -5.78 -8.33
CA SER A 34 -13.69 -6.90 -7.45
C SER A 34 -13.06 -8.21 -7.94
N GLU A 35 -13.06 -8.45 -9.26
CA GLU A 35 -12.58 -9.71 -9.83
C GLU A 35 -11.06 -9.86 -9.69
N TYR A 36 -10.31 -8.76 -9.81
CA TYR A 36 -8.85 -8.79 -9.73
C TYR A 36 -8.37 -8.97 -8.29
N VAL A 37 -8.96 -8.26 -7.34
CA VAL A 37 -8.60 -8.42 -5.92
C VAL A 37 -8.89 -9.84 -5.44
N THR A 38 -10.06 -10.40 -5.80
CA THR A 38 -10.39 -11.79 -5.46
C THR A 38 -9.39 -12.79 -6.05
N SER A 39 -9.06 -12.68 -7.35
CA SER A 39 -8.10 -13.60 -7.97
C SER A 39 -6.71 -13.55 -7.33
N LEU A 40 -6.22 -12.37 -6.94
CA LEU A 40 -4.93 -12.23 -6.26
C LEU A 40 -4.96 -12.71 -4.81
N ASN A 41 -6.10 -12.58 -4.13
CA ASN A 41 -6.29 -13.17 -2.80
C ASN A 41 -6.23 -14.69 -2.84
N GLU A 42 -6.80 -15.32 -3.88
CA GLU A 42 -6.83 -16.78 -4.03
C GLU A 42 -5.54 -17.37 -4.60
N ASP A 43 -4.72 -16.57 -5.29
CA ASP A 43 -3.45 -17.03 -5.85
C ASP A 43 -2.40 -17.33 -4.76
N SER A 44 -2.16 -18.61 -4.49
CA SER A 44 -1.14 -19.09 -3.54
C SER A 44 0.30 -18.72 -3.91
N THR A 45 0.56 -18.34 -5.16
CA THR A 45 1.89 -17.90 -5.62
C THR A 45 2.17 -16.44 -5.31
N VAL A 46 1.15 -15.68 -4.91
CA VAL A 46 1.24 -14.27 -4.53
C VAL A 46 1.25 -14.17 -3.01
N HIS A 47 2.39 -13.74 -2.45
CA HIS A 47 2.54 -13.54 -1.01
C HIS A 47 1.96 -12.21 -0.52
N GLY A 48 1.80 -11.24 -1.42
CA GLY A 48 1.31 -9.91 -1.09
C GLY A 48 1.25 -9.02 -2.32
N PHE A 49 0.34 -8.05 -2.30
CA PHE A 49 0.17 -7.10 -3.41
C PHE A 49 -0.30 -5.74 -2.90
N ILE A 50 -0.14 -4.74 -3.76
CA ILE A 50 -0.58 -3.36 -3.53
C ILE A 50 -1.55 -2.95 -4.61
N VAL A 51 -2.51 -2.10 -4.24
CA VAL A 51 -3.39 -1.40 -5.19
C VAL A 51 -2.91 0.04 -5.26
N GLN A 52 -2.46 0.47 -6.44
CA GLN A 52 -1.92 1.81 -6.62
C GLN A 52 -3.04 2.86 -6.54
N LEU A 53 -2.89 3.81 -5.62
CA LEU A 53 -3.80 4.95 -5.47
C LEU A 53 -3.21 6.24 -6.06
N PRO A 54 -4.04 7.19 -6.53
CA PRO A 54 -5.48 7.06 -6.75
C PRO A 54 -5.79 6.14 -7.94
N LEU A 55 -7.00 5.58 -7.94
CA LEU A 55 -7.50 4.70 -9.02
C LEU A 55 -7.88 5.54 -10.25
N ASP A 56 -7.40 5.16 -11.43
CA ASP A 56 -7.75 5.80 -12.71
C ASP A 56 -8.79 4.96 -13.44
N SER A 57 -10.07 5.25 -13.18
CA SER A 57 -11.22 4.60 -13.80
C SER A 57 -12.19 5.62 -14.40
N GLU A 58 -12.90 5.19 -15.43
CA GLU A 58 -14.03 5.94 -16.00
C GLU A 58 -15.31 5.75 -15.19
N ASN A 59 -15.35 4.71 -14.35
CA ASN A 59 -16.48 4.41 -13.50
C ASN A 59 -16.24 4.94 -12.08
N PRO A 60 -17.29 5.38 -11.36
CA PRO A 60 -17.19 5.65 -9.94
C PRO A 60 -16.79 4.40 -9.17
N ILE A 61 -15.77 4.52 -8.35
CA ILE A 61 -15.18 3.41 -7.63
C ILE A 61 -15.05 3.76 -6.15
N ASN A 62 -15.49 2.83 -5.29
CA ASN A 62 -15.27 2.96 -3.86
C ASN A 62 -13.88 2.41 -3.51
N THR A 63 -12.90 3.31 -3.48
CA THR A 63 -11.50 3.00 -3.12
C THR A 63 -11.39 2.26 -1.79
N GLU A 64 -12.19 2.64 -0.79
CA GLU A 64 -12.15 1.99 0.53
C GLU A 64 -12.62 0.54 0.44
N ALA A 65 -13.68 0.26 -0.32
CA ALA A 65 -14.17 -1.09 -0.52
C ALA A 65 -13.12 -1.98 -1.23
N VAL A 66 -12.37 -1.41 -2.16
CA VAL A 66 -11.33 -2.11 -2.93
C VAL A 66 -10.13 -2.44 -2.06
N VAL A 67 -9.66 -1.46 -1.29
CA VAL A 67 -8.56 -1.66 -0.34
C VAL A 67 -8.96 -2.69 0.72
N ASN A 68 -10.19 -2.60 1.25
CA ASN A 68 -10.68 -3.54 2.26
C ASN A 68 -11.04 -4.93 1.72
N ALA A 69 -11.11 -5.12 0.40
CA ALA A 69 -11.25 -6.43 -0.21
C ALA A 69 -9.93 -7.23 -0.24
N ILE A 70 -8.78 -6.58 -0.01
CA ILE A 70 -7.47 -7.24 0.07
C ILE A 70 -7.43 -8.12 1.33
N ALA A 71 -6.99 -9.37 1.19
CA ALA A 71 -6.78 -10.25 2.34
C ALA A 71 -5.73 -9.62 3.30
N PRO A 72 -6.01 -9.47 4.61
CA PRO A 72 -5.12 -8.79 5.55
C PRO A 72 -3.68 -9.33 5.58
N GLU A 73 -3.51 -10.63 5.34
CA GLU A 73 -2.24 -11.35 5.24
C GLU A 73 -1.45 -11.03 3.97
N LYS A 74 -2.10 -10.47 2.94
CA LYS A 74 -1.49 -10.05 1.66
C LYS A 74 -1.41 -8.53 1.48
N ASP A 75 -1.94 -7.75 2.43
CA ASP A 75 -1.96 -6.29 2.44
C ASP A 75 -0.60 -5.71 2.86
N VAL A 76 0.36 -5.75 1.94
CA VAL A 76 1.74 -5.28 2.21
C VAL A 76 1.86 -3.76 2.34
N ASP A 77 0.82 -3.01 1.96
CA ASP A 77 0.76 -1.56 2.15
C ASP A 77 0.11 -1.17 3.49
N GLY A 78 -0.49 -2.13 4.21
CA GLY A 78 -1.07 -1.95 5.53
C GLY A 78 -2.27 -0.99 5.58
N LEU A 79 -3.00 -0.86 4.47
CA LEU A 79 -4.08 0.13 4.33
C LEU A 79 -5.47 -0.44 4.64
N THR A 80 -5.62 -1.77 4.74
CA THR A 80 -6.90 -2.38 5.14
C THR A 80 -7.29 -1.91 6.54
N SER A 81 -8.59 -1.74 6.78
CA SER A 81 -9.12 -1.39 8.10
C SER A 81 -8.74 -2.41 9.17
N ILE A 82 -8.55 -3.68 8.78
CA ILE A 82 -8.07 -4.74 9.68
C ILE A 82 -6.64 -4.45 10.14
N ASN A 83 -5.69 -4.24 9.21
CA ASN A 83 -4.31 -3.93 9.58
C ASN A 83 -4.18 -2.59 10.29
N ALA A 84 -4.91 -1.56 9.85
CA ALA A 84 -4.97 -0.27 10.54
C ALA A 84 -5.50 -0.42 11.97
N GLY A 85 -6.54 -1.23 12.17
CA GLY A 85 -7.11 -1.52 13.49
C GLY A 85 -6.14 -2.28 14.40
N LYS A 86 -5.45 -3.30 13.87
CA LYS A 86 -4.39 -4.02 14.61
C LYS A 86 -3.26 -3.08 15.02
N LEU A 87 -2.76 -2.26 14.09
CA LEU A 87 -1.73 -1.26 14.35
C LEU A 87 -2.16 -0.27 15.44
N ALA A 88 -3.38 0.26 15.36
CA ALA A 88 -3.92 1.23 16.32
C ALA A 88 -4.03 0.66 17.75
N ARG A 89 -4.25 -0.65 17.90
CA ARG A 89 -4.29 -1.34 19.20
C ARG A 89 -2.91 -1.76 19.71
N GLY A 90 -1.86 -1.65 18.89
CA GLY A 90 -0.52 -2.10 19.24
C GLY A 90 -0.25 -3.58 18.96
N ASP A 91 -1.07 -4.24 18.13
CA ASP A 91 -0.93 -5.64 17.72
C ASP A 91 0.20 -5.81 16.67
N LEU A 92 1.40 -5.29 16.95
CA LEU A 92 2.51 -5.13 15.98
C LEU A 92 3.10 -6.45 15.45
N ASN A 93 2.82 -7.57 16.11
CA ASN A 93 3.34 -8.88 15.70
C ASN A 93 2.55 -9.52 14.55
N ASP A 94 1.34 -9.03 14.28
CA ASP A 94 0.40 -9.64 13.34
C ASP A 94 -0.29 -8.60 12.45
N CYS A 95 0.39 -7.49 12.15
CA CYS A 95 -0.12 -6.46 11.24
C CYS A 95 0.95 -5.95 10.28
N PHE A 96 0.51 -5.55 9.10
CA PHE A 96 1.33 -4.72 8.22
C PHE A 96 1.28 -3.26 8.66
N ILE A 97 2.47 -2.65 8.77
CA ILE A 97 2.62 -1.22 9.05
C ILE A 97 2.78 -0.50 7.71
N PRO A 98 2.03 0.58 7.43
CA PRO A 98 2.15 1.30 6.18
C PRO A 98 3.59 1.73 5.88
N CYS A 99 3.98 1.66 4.61
CA CYS A 99 5.37 1.79 4.20
C CYS A 99 5.99 3.15 4.59
N THR A 100 5.21 4.24 4.51
CA THR A 100 5.65 5.59 4.88
C THR A 100 5.97 5.74 6.38
N PRO A 101 5.04 5.49 7.33
CA PRO A 101 5.37 5.57 8.75
C PRO A 101 6.44 4.55 9.16
N LYS A 102 6.48 3.37 8.54
CA LYS A 102 7.56 2.39 8.76
C LYS A 102 8.93 2.96 8.37
N GLY A 103 9.02 3.60 7.20
CA GLY A 103 10.23 4.29 6.75
C GLY A 103 10.64 5.42 7.68
N CYS A 104 9.70 6.26 8.11
CA CYS A 104 9.98 7.31 9.10
C CYS A 104 10.52 6.76 10.42
N LEU A 105 9.94 5.66 10.92
CA LEU A 105 10.44 4.99 12.13
C LEU A 105 11.86 4.46 11.94
N GLU A 106 12.17 3.88 10.78
CA GLU A 106 13.52 3.38 10.50
C GLU A 106 14.55 4.51 10.43
N LEU A 107 14.22 5.61 9.76
CA LEU A 107 15.08 6.80 9.73
C LEU A 107 15.35 7.37 11.13
N ILE A 108 14.34 7.35 12.03
CA ILE A 108 14.53 7.77 13.42
C ILE A 108 15.49 6.82 14.15
N LYS A 109 15.38 5.50 13.93
CA LYS A 109 16.28 4.50 14.54
C LYS A 109 17.74 4.72 14.18
N GLU A 110 18.01 5.03 12.92
CA GLU A 110 19.36 5.33 12.43
C GLU A 110 20.00 6.54 13.15
N THR A 111 19.21 7.44 13.73
CA THR A 111 19.75 8.58 14.50
C THR A 111 20.28 8.22 15.89
N GLY A 112 19.95 7.03 16.41
CA GLY A 112 20.24 6.64 17.80
C GLY A 112 19.40 7.35 18.88
N LYS A 113 18.40 8.17 18.51
CA LYS A 113 17.60 8.99 19.44
C LYS A 113 16.21 8.44 19.75
N ASN A 114 16.01 7.13 19.69
CA ASN A 114 14.69 6.47 19.75
C ASN A 114 13.78 6.90 20.91
N LYS A 115 14.33 7.21 22.09
CA LYS A 115 13.54 7.59 23.28
C LYS A 115 13.26 9.09 23.38
N GLN A 116 13.83 9.91 22.50
CA GLN A 116 13.75 11.38 22.55
C GLN A 116 13.14 11.98 21.28
N ALA A 117 12.79 11.13 20.30
CA ALA A 117 12.17 11.55 19.06
C ALA A 117 10.82 12.23 19.34
N LYS A 118 10.67 13.47 18.88
CA LYS A 118 9.41 14.21 18.90
C LYS A 118 8.87 14.24 17.48
N ILE A 119 7.68 13.69 17.28
CA ILE A 119 7.05 13.59 15.96
C ILE A 119 5.91 14.61 15.87
N LYS A 120 5.81 15.32 14.75
CA LYS A 120 4.64 16.10 14.37
C LYS A 120 4.15 15.57 13.04
N HIS A 121 2.87 15.22 12.97
CA HIS A 121 2.23 14.83 11.72
C HIS A 121 1.47 16.03 11.15
N ILE A 122 1.62 16.28 9.85
CA ILE A 122 0.88 17.30 9.12
C ILE A 122 0.15 16.57 8.00
N SER A 123 -1.17 16.65 7.99
CA SER A 123 -2.02 16.11 6.93
C SER A 123 -2.79 17.23 6.27
N TRP A 124 -3.00 17.09 4.96
CA TRP A 124 -3.92 17.92 4.20
C TRP A 124 -5.19 17.10 3.95
N SER A 125 -6.33 17.55 4.47
CA SER A 125 -7.63 17.07 3.99
C SER A 125 -8.04 17.91 2.79
N HIS A 126 -8.58 17.30 1.73
CA HIS A 126 -9.39 18.08 0.79
C HIS A 126 -10.54 18.68 1.60
N VAL A 127 -10.57 20.01 1.66
CA VAL A 127 -11.78 20.73 2.08
C VAL A 127 -12.71 20.60 0.89
N GLU A 128 -13.73 19.75 1.01
CA GLU A 128 -14.89 19.85 0.13
C GLU A 128 -15.67 21.08 0.60
N ASP A 129 -15.71 22.12 -0.25
CA ASP A 129 -16.63 23.26 -0.12
C ASP A 129 -18.06 22.85 -0.52
#